data_AF-A0A4Q0PDF1-F1
#
_entry.id   AF-A0A4Q0PDF1-F1
#
_cell.length_a   1.000
_cell.length_b   1.000
_cell.length_c   1.000
_cell.angle_alpha   90.00
_cell.angle_beta   90.00
_cell.angle_gamma   90.00
#
_symmetry.space_group_name_H-M   'P 1'
#
loop_
_entity.id
_entity.type
_entity.pdbx_description
1 polymer ?
#
loop_
_entity_poly.entity_id
_entity_poly.type
_entity_poly.pdbx_seq_one_letter_code
_entity_poly.pdbx_strand_id
1 'polypeptide(L)' 'MKRFTLPFLIIALITGVYGFGGFNLWATEAARVLFLISADLFVVSLFAKFLFKKNQDQVTQRVES' A
#
# COMPACT_ATOMS: atom_id res chain seq x y z
N MET A 1 10.39 9.55 -9.55
CA MET A 1 9.03 9.28 -9.02
C MET A 1 9.03 8.70 -7.59
N LYS A 2 9.58 9.40 -6.58
CA LYS A 2 9.60 8.96 -5.16
C LYS A 2 8.89 9.94 -4.20
N ARG A 3 8.56 11.14 -4.69
CA ARG A 3 8.03 12.25 -3.88
C ARG A 3 6.61 11.97 -3.34
N PHE A 4 5.85 11.12 -4.03
CA PHE A 4 4.46 10.79 -3.64
C PHE A 4 4.32 9.51 -2.81
N THR A 5 5.37 8.70 -2.67
CA THR A 5 5.31 7.45 -1.89
C THR A 5 5.17 7.71 -0.39
N LEU A 6 5.94 8.66 0.14
CA LEU A 6 5.89 9.06 1.54
C LEU A 6 4.53 9.66 1.95
N PRO A 7 3.96 10.66 1.24
CA PRO A 7 2.66 11.19 1.61
C PRO A 7 1.53 10.16 1.46
N PHE A 8 1.60 9.28 0.45
CA PHE A 8 0.63 8.20 0.28
C PHE A 8 0.64 7.20 1.45
N LEU A 9 1.83 6.84 1.94
CA LEU A 9 1.98 5.97 3.12
C LEU A 9 1.37 6.61 4.38
N ILE A 10 1.65 7.88 4.62
CA ILE A 10 1.16 8.62 5.79
C ILE A 10 -0.37 8.71 5.76
N ILE A 11 -0.96 9.07 4.62
CA ILE A 11 -2.41 9.17 4.45
C ILE A 11 -3.09 7.81 4.62
N ALA A 12 -2.49 6.73 4.08
CA ALA A 12 -3.02 5.37 4.25
C ALA A 12 -3.03 4.95 5.73
N LEU A 13 -1.99 5.30 6.48
CA LEU A 13 -1.88 4.98 7.91
C LEU A 13 -2.92 5.75 8.73
N ILE A 14 -3.05 7.07 8.49
CA ILE A 14 -4.06 7.92 9.15
C ILE A 14 -5.47 7.43 8.83
N THR A 15 -5.75 7.13 7.56
CA THR A 15 -7.07 6.64 7.11
C THR A 15 -7.40 5.28 7.72
N GLY A 16 -6.41 4.39 7.86
CA GLY A 16 -6.60 3.12 8.52
C GLY A 16 -6.93 3.25 10.00
N VAL A 17 -6.19 4.09 10.73
CA VAL A 17 -6.46 4.35 12.16
C VAL A 17 -7.84 5.00 12.35
N TYR A 18 -8.18 6.00 11.53
CA TYR A 18 -9.49 6.67 11.59
C TYR A 18 -10.66 5.77 11.18
N GLY A 19 -10.48 4.92 10.17
CA GLY A 19 -11.51 3.98 9.70
C GLY A 19 -11.81 2.86 10.69
N PHE A 20 -10.87 2.54 11.59
CA PHE A 20 -10.98 1.40 12.51
C PHE A 20 -11.25 1.80 13.97
N GLY A 21 -10.79 2.96 14.41
CA GLY A 21 -10.82 3.37 15.82
C GLY A 21 -12.17 3.89 16.35
N GLY A 22 -13.13 4.20 15.47
CA GLY A 22 -14.28 5.04 15.86
C GLY A 22 -15.56 4.33 16.30
N PHE A 23 -15.83 3.10 15.85
CA PHE A 23 -17.19 2.55 15.97
C PHE A 23 -17.22 1.06 16.28
N ASN A 24 -17.91 0.70 17.38
CA ASN A 24 -18.33 -0.65 17.72
C ASN A 24 -19.75 -0.88 17.18
N LEU A 25 -19.88 -0.88 15.85
CA LEU A 25 -21.11 -1.32 15.19
C LEU A 25 -20.86 -2.73 14.66
N TRP A 26 -21.85 -3.63 14.75
CA TRP A 26 -21.72 -5.01 14.24
C TRP A 26 -21.31 -5.09 12.76
N ALA A 27 -21.58 -4.04 11.97
CA ALA A 27 -21.15 -3.91 10.58
C ALA A 27 -19.64 -3.58 10.44
N THR A 28 -19.04 -2.94 11.43
CA THR A 28 -17.62 -2.55 11.42
C THR A 28 -16.73 -3.79 11.50
N GLU A 29 -17.18 -4.89 12.13
CA GLU A 29 -16.40 -6.12 12.29
C GLU A 29 -15.97 -6.74 10.95
N ALA A 30 -16.85 -6.78 9.95
CA ALA A 30 -16.51 -7.33 8.63
C ALA A 30 -15.56 -6.39 7.85
N ALA A 31 -15.78 -5.08 7.94
CA ALA A 31 -14.89 -4.08 7.36
C ALA A 31 -13.51 -4.13 8.00
N ARG A 32 -13.43 -4.44 9.29
CA ARG A 32 -12.18 -4.60 10.03
C ARG A 32 -11.33 -5.75 9.49
N VAL A 33 -11.92 -6.92 9.27
CA VAL A 33 -11.22 -8.09 8.72
C VAL A 33 -10.75 -7.83 7.29
N LEU A 34 -11.63 -7.29 6.43
CA LEU A 34 -11.28 -6.99 5.05
C LEU A 34 -10.18 -5.92 4.96
N PHE A 35 -10.22 -4.92 5.84
CA PHE A 35 -9.20 -3.89 5.93
C PHE A 35 -7.84 -4.44 6.36
N LEU A 36 -7.80 -5.37 7.33
CA LEU A 36 -6.56 -6.04 7.75
C LEU A 36 -5.92 -6.83 6.61
N ILE A 37 -6.71 -7.62 5.87
CA ILE A 37 -6.22 -8.40 4.73
C ILE A 37 -5.71 -7.46 3.62
N SER A 38 -6.45 -6.38 3.35
CA SER A 38 -6.06 -5.39 2.35
C SER A 38 -4.79 -4.64 2.76
N ALA A 39 -4.64 -4.31 4.05
CA ALA A 39 -3.44 -3.69 4.60
C ALA A 39 -2.21 -4.62 4.48
N ASP A 40 -2.37 -5.91 4.76
CA ASP A 40 -1.31 -6.91 4.59
C ASP A 40 -0.87 -7.02 3.13
N LEU A 41 -1.82 -7.21 2.21
CA LEU A 41 -1.56 -7.23 0.76
C LEU A 41 -0.90 -5.93 0.27
N PHE A 42 -1.31 -4.79 0.83
CA PHE A 42 -0.74 -3.49 0.51
C PHE A 42 0.72 -3.37 0.96
N VAL A 43 1.05 -3.83 2.17
CA VAL A 43 2.43 -3.88 2.67
C VAL A 43 3.29 -4.81 1.80
N VAL A 44 2.80 -6.01 1.47
CA VAL A 44 3.50 -6.97 0.60
C VAL A 44 3.74 -6.39 -0.79
N SER A 45 2.73 -5.76 -1.38
CA SER A 45 2.83 -5.11 -2.69
C SER A 45 3.82 -3.94 -2.67
N LEU A 46 3.85 -3.16 -1.59
CA LEU A 46 4.79 -2.06 -1.42
C LEU A 46 6.23 -2.55 -1.28
N PHE A 47 6.44 -3.62 -0.51
CA PHE A 47 7.73 -4.29 -0.41
C PHE A 47 8.17 -4.87 -1.75
N ALA A 48 7.28 -5.55 -2.46
CA ALA A 48 7.55 -6.07 -3.80
C ALA A 48 7.95 -4.92 -4.74
N LYS A 49 7.17 -3.84 -4.79
CA LYS A 49 7.50 -2.68 -5.63
C LYS A 49 8.81 -2.03 -5.22
N PHE A 50 9.15 -1.97 -3.94
CA PHE A 50 10.43 -1.44 -3.48
C PHE A 50 11.62 -2.32 -3.89
N LEU A 51 11.48 -3.64 -3.76
CA LEU A 51 12.52 -4.63 -4.11
C LEU A 51 12.68 -4.78 -5.64
N PHE A 52 11.57 -4.84 -6.39
CA PHE A 52 11.59 -5.05 -7.85
C PHE A 52 11.82 -3.76 -8.66
N LYS A 53 11.62 -2.57 -8.08
CA LYS A 53 11.86 -1.29 -8.77
C LYS A 53 13.34 -1.06 -9.13
N LYS A 54 14.28 -1.79 -8.54
CA LYS A 54 15.71 -1.67 -8.91
C LYS A 54 16.03 -2.20 -10.31
N ASN A 55 15.18 -3.05 -10.90
CA ASN A 55 15.51 -3.79 -12.12
C ASN A 55 14.83 -3.28 -13.40
N GLN A 56 13.96 -2.25 -13.34
CA GLN A 56 13.23 -1.77 -14.51
C GLN A 56 14.01 -0.79 -15.40
N ASP A 57 14.98 -0.03 -14.88
CA ASP A 57 15.77 0.91 -15.70
C ASP A 57 16.63 0.20 -16.76
N GLN A 58 16.95 -1.09 -16.57
CA GLN A 58 17.84 -1.86 -17.45
C GLN A 58 17.10 -2.52 -18.63
N VAL A 59 15.80 -2.76 -18.54
CA VAL A 59 15.05 -3.52 -19.55
C VAL A 59 14.61 -2.63 -20.71
N THR A 60 14.24 -1.36 -20.44
CA THR A 60 13.80 -0.43 -21.47
C THR A 60 14.95 0.01 -22.40
N GLN A 61 16.18 0.11 -21.90
CA GLN A 61 17.33 0.48 -22.73
C GLN A 61 17.75 -0.59 -23.75
N ARG A 62 17.34 -1.85 -23.56
CA ARG A 62 17.73 -2.96 -24.44
C ARG A 62 16.79 -3.18 -25.63
N VAL A 63 15.63 -2.53 -25.64
CA VAL A 63 14.65 -2.64 -26.74
C VAL A 63 14.83 -1.53 -27.77
N GLU A 64 15.59 -0.48 -27.43
CA GLU A 64 15.83 0.70 -28.28
C GLU A 64 17.22 0.67 -28.97
N SER A 65 17.99 -0.42 -28.81
CA SER A 65 19.32 -0.63 -29.40
C SER A 65 19.31 -1.61 -30.56
#